data_AF-A0AAJ2DNH4-F1
#
_entry.id   AF-A0AAJ2DNH4-F1
#
_cell.length_a   1.000
_cell.length_b   1.000
_cell.length_c   1.000
_cell.angle_alpha   90.00
_cell.angle_beta   90.00
_cell.angle_gamma   90.00
#
_symmetry.space_group_name_H-M   'P 1'
#
loop_
_entity.id
_entity.type
_entity.pdbx_description
1 polymer ?
#
loop_
_entity_poly.entity_id
_entity_poly.type
_entity_poly.pdbx_seq_one_letter_code
_entity_poly.pdbx_strand_id
1 'polypeptide(L)'
;MRYWWVNQNQTYKAEVTGGFLWSPKKRADGGRNQFYENMREIVVGDVIFSFCDTRIKAIGIAIAEAESSPKPDFGTAGAAWSREGWLVPVEFRELHAQIRPKDSIALLLPHLPSKYSPLRETGDGLQSVYLAEVPGSMAGVLIELIGPEYWAALKELKGEVEEADTVGENHEAAIKGRTDIGATTKEQLVKSRRGQGIFKANVRLNEKACRVTGVTDPRHLRASHIKPWKDSTDEEKLNGCNGLLLAPHVDHLLDKGLISFSNAGDLLVSPALDPNVLTRWKIPDVLNVGAFNVEQCHFLEYHRSAVFKNS
;
A
#
# COMPACT_ATOMS: atom_id res chain seq x y z
N MET A 1 -9.51 -18.75 -6.60
CA MET A 1 -10.03 -17.47 -6.10
C MET A 1 -10.86 -17.73 -4.86
N ARG A 2 -10.33 -17.37 -3.71
CA ARG A 2 -11.02 -17.37 -2.41
C ARG A 2 -11.55 -15.97 -2.11
N TYR A 3 -12.41 -15.90 -1.11
CA TYR A 3 -12.96 -14.66 -0.61
C TYR A 3 -12.55 -14.48 0.85
N TRP A 4 -12.16 -13.27 1.19
CA TRP A 4 -11.68 -12.91 2.52
C TRP A 4 -12.48 -11.75 3.06
N TRP A 5 -12.69 -11.74 4.37
CA TRP A 5 -13.27 -10.65 5.11
C TRP A 5 -12.22 -10.08 6.03
N VAL A 6 -11.91 -8.80 5.89
CA VAL A 6 -10.98 -8.10 6.78
C VAL A 6 -11.71 -7.08 7.64
N ASN A 7 -11.49 -7.11 8.95
CA ASN A 7 -12.02 -6.14 9.90
C ASN A 7 -10.96 -5.06 10.20
N GLN A 8 -11.17 -3.85 9.68
CA GLN A 8 -10.17 -2.78 9.69
C GLN A 8 -10.61 -1.57 10.52
N ASN A 9 -11.48 -1.75 11.52
CA ASN A 9 -12.01 -0.63 12.32
C ASN A 9 -10.94 0.33 12.88
N GLN A 10 -9.73 -0.15 13.17
CA GLN A 10 -8.64 0.68 13.73
C GLN A 10 -7.69 1.23 12.66
N THR A 11 -7.57 0.57 11.50
CA THR A 11 -6.49 0.76 10.53
C THR A 11 -6.96 0.93 9.09
N TYR A 12 -8.29 1.01 8.85
CA TYR A 12 -8.90 1.12 7.52
C TYR A 12 -8.24 2.18 6.66
N LYS A 13 -8.10 3.41 7.19
CA LYS A 13 -7.50 4.51 6.43
C LYS A 13 -6.07 4.21 6.00
N ALA A 14 -5.27 3.59 6.86
CA ALA A 14 -3.89 3.27 6.54
C ALA A 14 -3.79 2.10 5.55
N GLU A 15 -4.51 1.00 5.81
CA GLU A 15 -4.46 -0.22 5.00
C GLU A 15 -5.05 -0.01 3.59
N VAL A 16 -6.21 0.65 3.50
CA VAL A 16 -6.87 0.90 2.20
C VAL A 16 -6.10 1.93 1.38
N THR A 17 -5.63 3.02 1.99
CA THR A 17 -4.83 4.04 1.27
C THR A 17 -3.46 3.50 0.89
N GLY A 18 -2.80 2.79 1.81
CA GLY A 18 -1.50 2.19 1.61
C GLY A 18 -1.49 0.99 0.66
N GLY A 19 -2.66 0.38 0.39
CA GLY A 19 -2.80 -0.76 -0.49
C GLY A 19 -2.17 -2.03 0.07
N PHE A 20 -2.49 -2.36 1.32
CA PHE A 20 -2.00 -3.57 1.97
C PHE A 20 -2.95 -4.05 3.06
N LEU A 21 -2.81 -5.32 3.42
CA LEU A 21 -3.20 -5.86 4.72
C LEU A 21 -1.97 -6.08 5.57
N TRP A 22 -2.09 -5.90 6.88
CA TRP A 22 -1.02 -6.21 7.81
C TRP A 22 -1.54 -6.74 9.14
N SER A 23 -0.95 -7.83 9.62
CA SER A 23 -1.23 -8.35 10.96
C SER A 23 0.06 -8.77 11.68
N PRO A 24 0.07 -8.76 13.02
CA PRO A 24 1.06 -9.50 13.79
C PRO A 24 1.12 -10.97 13.35
N LYS A 25 2.27 -11.63 13.51
CA LYS A 25 2.38 -13.09 13.31
C LYS A 25 1.71 -13.88 14.42
N LYS A 26 1.69 -13.33 15.64
CA LYS A 26 1.16 -13.96 16.87
C LYS A 26 0.43 -12.91 17.71
N ARG A 27 -0.35 -13.36 18.69
CA ARG A 27 -0.94 -12.49 19.72
C ARG A 27 0.16 -11.89 20.61
N ALA A 28 -0.19 -10.85 21.37
CA ALA A 28 0.74 -10.20 22.29
C ALA A 28 1.29 -11.14 23.38
N ASP A 29 0.51 -12.16 23.76
CA ASP A 29 0.91 -13.23 24.70
C ASP A 29 1.77 -14.34 24.05
N GLY A 30 2.12 -14.20 22.76
CA GLY A 30 2.84 -15.21 21.99
C GLY A 30 1.97 -16.37 21.47
N GLY A 31 0.67 -16.36 21.76
CA GLY A 31 -0.27 -17.39 21.31
C GLY A 31 -0.56 -17.34 19.81
N ARG A 32 -0.88 -18.51 19.23
CA ARG A 32 -1.34 -18.64 17.84
C ARG A 32 -2.69 -17.93 17.67
N ASN A 33 -2.87 -17.27 16.53
CA ASN A 33 -4.15 -16.70 16.12
C ASN A 33 -4.50 -17.16 14.71
N GLN A 34 -5.61 -17.92 14.55
CA GLN A 34 -6.03 -18.39 13.24
C GLN A 34 -6.24 -17.23 12.25
N PHE A 35 -6.76 -16.09 12.69
CA PHE A 35 -7.00 -14.94 11.82
C PHE A 35 -5.71 -14.28 11.32
N TYR A 36 -4.57 -14.50 11.98
CA TYR A 36 -3.26 -14.05 11.51
C TYR A 36 -2.60 -15.09 10.60
N GLU A 37 -2.82 -16.38 10.87
CA GLU A 37 -2.36 -17.46 9.99
C GLU A 37 -3.03 -17.39 8.61
N ASN A 38 -4.31 -16.98 8.56
CA ASN A 38 -5.06 -16.79 7.31
C ASN A 38 -4.36 -15.85 6.32
N MET A 39 -3.54 -14.90 6.79
CA MET A 39 -2.76 -14.02 5.91
C MET A 39 -1.91 -14.82 4.92
N ARG A 40 -1.32 -15.93 5.40
CA ARG A 40 -0.42 -16.79 4.63
C ARG A 40 -1.15 -17.65 3.59
N GLU A 41 -2.47 -17.72 3.68
CA GLU A 41 -3.31 -18.48 2.75
C GLU A 41 -3.84 -17.60 1.60
N ILE A 42 -3.63 -16.29 1.66
CA ILE A 42 -3.98 -15.37 0.57
C ILE A 42 -3.04 -15.62 -0.60
N VAL A 43 -3.62 -15.81 -1.78
CA VAL A 43 -2.91 -15.89 -3.05
C VAL A 43 -3.33 -14.77 -3.98
N VAL A 44 -2.50 -14.49 -5.00
CA VAL A 44 -2.78 -13.47 -6.02
C VAL A 44 -4.15 -13.72 -6.66
N GLY A 45 -4.94 -12.64 -6.78
CA GLY A 45 -6.28 -12.66 -7.37
C GLY A 45 -7.41 -12.99 -6.39
N ASP A 46 -7.12 -13.34 -5.13
CA ASP A 46 -8.16 -13.48 -4.10
C ASP A 46 -8.83 -12.14 -3.81
N VAL A 47 -10.13 -12.19 -3.48
CA VAL A 47 -10.96 -11.00 -3.24
C VAL A 47 -11.11 -10.74 -1.74
N ILE A 48 -11.00 -9.48 -1.34
CA ILE A 48 -11.07 -9.02 0.05
C ILE A 48 -12.24 -8.05 0.22
N PHE A 49 -13.17 -8.38 1.11
CA PHE A 49 -14.21 -7.47 1.59
C PHE A 49 -13.67 -6.67 2.78
N SER A 50 -13.51 -5.35 2.60
CA SER A 50 -13.03 -4.45 3.64
C SER A 50 -14.18 -3.97 4.54
N PHE A 51 -14.21 -4.47 5.77
CA PHE A 51 -15.23 -4.14 6.76
C PHE A 51 -14.71 -3.13 7.78
N CYS A 52 -15.37 -1.98 7.86
CA CYS A 52 -15.07 -0.91 8.81
C CYS A 52 -16.36 -0.16 9.15
N ASP A 53 -16.51 0.26 10.40
CA ASP A 53 -17.65 1.06 10.86
C ASP A 53 -19.00 0.40 10.55
N THR A 54 -19.05 -0.92 10.81
CA THR A 54 -20.20 -1.81 10.56
C THR A 54 -20.60 -1.99 9.09
N ARG A 55 -19.80 -1.48 8.14
CA ARG A 55 -20.09 -1.52 6.70
C ARG A 55 -18.97 -2.18 5.92
N ILE A 56 -19.32 -2.72 4.75
CA ILE A 56 -18.33 -3.05 3.72
C ILE A 56 -18.06 -1.77 2.94
N LYS A 57 -16.84 -1.22 3.08
CA LYS A 57 -16.48 0.08 2.51
C LYS A 57 -15.64 -0.02 1.25
N ALA A 58 -14.94 -1.14 1.06
CA ALA A 58 -14.07 -1.36 -0.08
C ALA A 58 -14.05 -2.83 -0.50
N ILE A 59 -13.72 -3.08 -1.77
CA ILE A 59 -13.32 -4.37 -2.29
C ILE A 59 -11.84 -4.30 -2.63
N GLY A 60 -11.10 -5.34 -2.27
CA GLY A 60 -9.69 -5.48 -2.61
C GLY A 60 -9.41 -6.72 -3.44
N ILE A 61 -8.30 -6.70 -4.18
CA ILE A 61 -7.70 -7.88 -4.80
C ILE A 61 -6.27 -8.04 -4.31
N ALA A 62 -5.90 -9.25 -3.89
CA ALA A 62 -4.52 -9.54 -3.52
C ALA A 62 -3.63 -9.51 -4.76
N ILE A 63 -2.53 -8.77 -4.70
CA ILE A 63 -1.58 -8.63 -5.82
C ILE A 63 -0.27 -9.39 -5.56
N ALA A 64 -0.05 -9.86 -4.33
CA ALA A 64 1.07 -10.73 -3.96
C ALA A 64 0.68 -11.57 -2.73
N GLU A 65 1.42 -12.65 -2.49
CA GLU A 65 1.29 -13.49 -1.29
C GLU A 65 1.82 -12.77 -0.04
N ALA A 66 1.49 -13.30 1.14
CA ALA A 66 1.98 -12.74 2.40
C ALA A 66 3.49 -12.87 2.53
N GLU A 67 4.13 -11.75 2.86
CA GLU A 67 5.55 -11.69 3.18
C GLU A 67 5.78 -11.26 4.63
N SER A 68 6.95 -11.63 5.17
CA SER A 68 7.37 -11.10 6.46
C SER A 68 7.73 -9.62 6.28
N SER A 69 7.20 -8.77 7.15
CA SER A 69 7.47 -7.34 7.08
C SER A 69 7.45 -6.69 8.47
N PRO A 70 8.24 -5.63 8.70
CA PRO A 70 8.05 -4.76 9.84
C PRO A 70 6.62 -4.19 9.89
N LYS A 71 6.23 -3.61 11.01
CA LYS A 71 4.96 -2.89 11.12
C LYS A 71 5.00 -1.62 10.25
N PRO A 72 4.04 -1.42 9.33
CA PRO A 72 3.87 -0.16 8.60
C PRO A 72 3.70 1.03 9.52
N ASP A 73 3.92 2.22 8.99
CA ASP A 73 3.74 3.45 9.77
C ASP A 73 2.26 3.79 9.97
N PHE A 74 1.66 3.14 10.97
CA PHE A 74 0.28 3.39 11.40
C PHE A 74 0.14 4.66 12.25
N GLY A 75 1.20 5.45 12.45
CA GLY A 75 1.22 6.50 13.47
C GLY A 75 0.90 5.93 14.86
N THR A 76 -0.14 6.47 15.52
CA THR A 76 -0.57 6.01 16.85
C THR A 76 -1.45 4.74 16.83
N ALA A 77 -2.01 4.36 15.67
CA ALA A 77 -2.78 3.14 15.55
C ALA A 77 -1.85 1.91 15.64
N GLY A 78 -2.27 0.85 16.34
CA GLY A 78 -1.45 -0.37 16.47
C GLY A 78 -0.19 -0.23 17.35
N ALA A 79 -0.16 0.70 18.31
CA ALA A 79 0.92 0.80 19.29
C ALA A 79 1.10 -0.49 20.14
N ALA A 80 0.02 -1.26 20.30
CA ALA A 80 0.01 -2.53 21.02
C ALA A 80 0.42 -3.76 20.16
N TRP A 81 0.71 -3.55 18.86
CA TRP A 81 1.07 -4.64 17.95
C TRP A 81 2.58 -4.87 17.88
N SER A 82 2.98 -6.10 17.53
CA SER A 82 4.38 -6.48 17.37
C SER A 82 5.06 -5.66 16.27
N ARG A 83 6.39 -5.54 16.37
CA ARG A 83 7.19 -4.83 15.36
C ARG A 83 7.31 -5.58 14.03
N GLU A 84 7.00 -6.87 14.02
CA GLU A 84 7.05 -7.73 12.84
C GLU A 84 5.70 -8.45 12.65
N GLY A 85 5.30 -8.60 11.39
CA GLY A 85 4.02 -9.13 10.98
C GLY A 85 4.05 -9.79 9.61
N TRP A 86 2.86 -10.16 9.14
CA TRP A 86 2.57 -10.51 7.75
C TRP A 86 2.09 -9.26 7.04
N LEU A 87 2.62 -8.99 5.85
CA LEU A 87 2.13 -7.95 4.93
C LEU A 87 1.64 -8.63 3.66
N VAL A 88 0.43 -8.29 3.22
CA VAL A 88 -0.13 -8.74 1.95
C VAL A 88 -0.42 -7.49 1.13
N PRO A 89 0.27 -7.26 0.01
CA PRO A 89 -0.08 -6.20 -0.92
C PRO A 89 -1.47 -6.42 -1.51
N VAL A 90 -2.33 -5.40 -1.46
CA VAL A 90 -3.72 -5.45 -1.93
C VAL A 90 -4.07 -4.15 -2.64
N GLU A 91 -4.65 -4.23 -3.83
CA GLU A 91 -5.28 -3.05 -4.43
C GLU A 91 -6.73 -2.96 -4.02
N PHE A 92 -7.13 -1.81 -3.51
CA PHE A 92 -8.48 -1.55 -3.03
C PHE A 92 -9.23 -0.55 -3.91
N ARG A 93 -10.54 -0.74 -3.99
CA ARG A 93 -11.50 0.23 -4.51
C ARG A 93 -12.58 0.48 -3.46
N GLU A 94 -12.72 1.74 -3.07
CA GLU A 94 -13.80 2.15 -2.18
C GLU A 94 -15.14 2.08 -2.92
N LEU A 95 -16.15 1.55 -2.24
CA LEU A 95 -17.51 1.45 -2.72
C LEU A 95 -18.28 2.72 -2.35
N HIS A 96 -19.10 3.19 -3.28
CA HIS A 96 -20.11 4.20 -3.02
C HIS A 96 -21.29 3.58 -2.26
N ALA A 97 -21.74 2.39 -2.69
CA ALA A 97 -22.80 1.62 -2.05
C ALA A 97 -22.24 0.80 -0.86
N GLN A 98 -22.03 1.47 0.27
CA GLN A 98 -21.49 0.84 1.48
C GLN A 98 -22.58 0.09 2.25
N ILE A 99 -22.76 -1.19 1.94
CA ILE A 99 -23.76 -2.04 2.60
C ILE A 99 -23.41 -2.26 4.08
N ARG A 100 -24.45 -2.39 4.92
CA ARG A 100 -24.34 -2.80 6.31
C ARG A 100 -24.82 -4.25 6.44
N PRO A 101 -23.93 -5.24 6.53
CA PRO A 101 -24.29 -6.67 6.52
C PRO A 101 -25.33 -7.07 7.56
N LYS A 102 -25.32 -6.40 8.72
CA LYS A 102 -26.32 -6.60 9.78
C LYS A 102 -27.76 -6.35 9.32
N ASP A 103 -27.99 -5.41 8.41
CA ASP A 103 -29.34 -5.07 7.93
C ASP A 103 -29.91 -6.20 7.02
N SER A 104 -29.05 -7.10 6.54
CA SER A 104 -29.40 -8.25 5.70
C SER A 104 -28.99 -9.58 6.33
N ILE A 105 -28.89 -9.63 7.67
CA ILE A 105 -28.41 -10.82 8.39
C ILE A 105 -29.26 -12.06 8.13
N ALA A 106 -30.57 -11.91 7.91
CA ALA A 106 -31.47 -13.03 7.59
C ALA A 106 -31.05 -13.78 6.31
N LEU A 107 -30.47 -13.07 5.33
CA LEU A 107 -29.96 -13.65 4.09
C LEU A 107 -28.57 -14.27 4.28
N LEU A 108 -27.76 -13.73 5.20
CA LEU A 108 -26.39 -14.20 5.44
C LEU A 108 -26.32 -15.39 6.40
N LEU A 109 -27.25 -15.49 7.35
CA LEU A 109 -27.28 -16.52 8.40
C LEU A 109 -27.08 -17.95 7.88
N PRO A 110 -27.78 -18.41 6.82
CA PRO A 110 -27.63 -19.78 6.31
C PRO A 110 -26.23 -20.07 5.71
N HIS A 111 -25.44 -19.03 5.46
CA HIS A 111 -24.15 -19.11 4.79
C HIS A 111 -22.97 -18.77 5.70
N LEU A 112 -23.22 -18.40 6.96
CA LEU A 112 -22.15 -18.17 7.93
C LEU A 112 -21.39 -19.48 8.18
N PRO A 113 -20.04 -19.46 8.19
CA PRO A 113 -19.27 -20.65 8.48
C PRO A 113 -19.46 -21.04 9.96
N SER A 114 -19.53 -22.34 10.23
CA SER A 114 -19.71 -22.88 11.59
C SER A 114 -18.53 -22.56 12.53
N LYS A 115 -17.36 -22.22 11.97
CA LYS A 115 -16.16 -21.82 12.71
C LYS A 115 -15.51 -20.61 12.04
N TYR A 116 -14.92 -19.74 12.83
CA TYR A 116 -14.18 -18.56 12.36
C TYR A 116 -15.01 -17.57 11.53
N SER A 117 -16.33 -17.53 11.75
CA SER A 117 -17.23 -16.57 11.09
C SER A 117 -16.81 -15.12 11.35
N PRO A 118 -16.84 -14.24 10.33
CA PRO A 118 -16.58 -12.81 10.52
C PRO A 118 -17.71 -12.08 11.27
N LEU A 119 -18.92 -12.64 11.24
CA LEU A 119 -20.13 -12.09 11.86
C LEU A 119 -20.71 -13.04 12.89
N ARG A 120 -21.33 -12.48 13.93
CA ARG A 120 -22.23 -13.20 14.83
C ARG A 120 -23.58 -13.47 14.14
N GLU A 121 -24.36 -14.37 14.71
CA GLU A 121 -25.75 -14.61 14.28
C GLU A 121 -26.63 -13.36 14.39
N THR A 122 -26.28 -12.43 15.29
CA THR A 122 -26.93 -11.11 15.42
C THR A 122 -26.54 -10.12 14.31
N GLY A 123 -25.59 -10.49 13.44
CA GLY A 123 -25.02 -9.65 12.38
C GLY A 123 -23.94 -8.69 12.86
N ASP A 124 -23.56 -8.75 14.14
CA ASP A 124 -22.47 -7.93 14.68
C ASP A 124 -21.11 -8.50 14.26
N GLY A 125 -20.23 -7.61 13.79
CA GLY A 125 -18.83 -7.97 13.50
C GLY A 125 -18.04 -8.30 14.77
N LEU A 126 -17.11 -9.24 14.66
CA LEU A 126 -16.26 -9.64 15.78
C LEU A 126 -14.95 -8.84 15.80
N GLN A 127 -14.74 -8.04 16.85
CA GLN A 127 -13.50 -7.24 17.00
C GLN A 127 -12.22 -8.08 17.14
N SER A 128 -12.32 -9.34 17.57
CA SER A 128 -11.18 -10.27 17.67
C SER A 128 -10.77 -10.90 16.34
N VAL A 129 -11.61 -10.75 15.31
CA VAL A 129 -11.36 -11.28 13.97
C VAL A 129 -10.67 -10.18 13.18
N TYR A 130 -9.44 -10.43 12.72
CA TYR A 130 -8.79 -9.55 11.74
C TYR A 130 -9.13 -10.00 10.32
N LEU A 131 -8.77 -11.22 9.93
CA LEU A 131 -9.00 -11.77 8.60
C LEU A 131 -9.69 -13.14 8.68
N ALA A 132 -10.88 -13.28 8.11
CA ALA A 132 -11.63 -14.53 8.06
C ALA A 132 -11.88 -14.96 6.60
N GLU A 133 -11.82 -16.26 6.33
CA GLU A 133 -12.25 -16.81 5.05
C GLU A 133 -13.78 -16.71 4.93
N VAL A 134 -14.26 -16.32 3.75
CA VAL A 134 -15.67 -16.18 3.42
C VAL A 134 -16.07 -17.33 2.50
N PRO A 135 -17.02 -18.20 2.90
CA PRO A 135 -17.54 -19.23 2.01
C PRO A 135 -18.11 -18.65 0.72
N GLY A 136 -17.94 -19.33 -0.41
CA GLY A 136 -18.41 -18.84 -1.71
C GLY A 136 -19.91 -18.53 -1.74
N SER A 137 -20.73 -19.28 -0.99
CA SER A 137 -22.16 -19.01 -0.83
C SER A 137 -22.45 -17.70 -0.10
N MET A 138 -21.70 -17.40 0.97
CA MET A 138 -21.80 -16.12 1.67
C MET A 138 -21.30 -14.97 0.80
N ALA A 139 -20.20 -15.16 0.07
CA ALA A 139 -19.68 -14.17 -0.87
C ALA A 139 -20.70 -13.84 -1.95
N GLY A 140 -21.43 -14.84 -2.48
CA GLY A 140 -22.52 -14.64 -3.44
C GLY A 140 -23.58 -13.66 -2.92
N VAL A 141 -24.05 -13.86 -1.68
CA VAL A 141 -25.03 -12.95 -1.05
C VAL A 141 -24.45 -11.54 -0.88
N LEU A 142 -23.19 -11.41 -0.45
CA LEU A 142 -22.55 -10.10 -0.31
C LEU A 142 -22.43 -9.36 -1.65
N ILE A 143 -22.07 -10.10 -2.71
CA ILE A 143 -21.96 -9.57 -4.07
C ILE A 143 -23.32 -9.08 -4.57
N GLU A 144 -24.39 -9.84 -4.35
CA GLU A 144 -25.75 -9.44 -4.70
C GLU A 144 -26.20 -8.18 -3.94
N LEU A 145 -25.86 -8.07 -2.66
CA LEU A 145 -26.18 -6.91 -1.84
C LEU A 145 -25.42 -5.64 -2.27
N ILE A 146 -24.14 -5.77 -2.66
CA ILE A 146 -23.36 -4.64 -3.22
C ILE A 146 -23.88 -4.27 -4.63
N GLY A 147 -24.30 -5.27 -5.39
CA GLY A 147 -24.89 -5.08 -6.72
C GLY A 147 -23.86 -4.81 -7.81
N PRO A 148 -24.24 -4.09 -8.89
CA PRO A 148 -23.41 -3.90 -10.08
C PRO A 148 -22.05 -3.25 -9.82
N GLU A 149 -21.94 -2.43 -8.77
CA GLU A 149 -20.69 -1.76 -8.38
C GLU A 149 -19.58 -2.76 -8.06
N TYR A 150 -19.92 -3.92 -7.48
CA TYR A 150 -18.95 -4.98 -7.22
C TYR A 150 -18.22 -5.43 -8.49
N TRP A 151 -18.98 -5.66 -9.56
CA TRP A 151 -18.42 -6.16 -10.82
C TRP A 151 -17.61 -5.09 -11.55
N ALA A 152 -18.02 -3.83 -11.46
CA ALA A 152 -17.24 -2.71 -11.98
C ALA A 152 -15.89 -2.59 -11.25
N ALA A 153 -15.91 -2.56 -9.92
CA ALA A 153 -14.71 -2.49 -9.09
C ALA A 153 -13.79 -3.69 -9.32
N LEU A 154 -14.34 -4.92 -9.36
CA LEU A 154 -13.55 -6.12 -9.60
C LEU A 154 -12.92 -6.15 -11.00
N LYS A 155 -13.63 -5.63 -12.02
CA LYS A 155 -13.09 -5.57 -13.39
C LYS A 155 -11.88 -4.64 -13.48
N GLU A 156 -11.96 -3.46 -12.87
CA GLU A 156 -10.84 -2.52 -12.80
C GLU A 156 -9.66 -3.15 -12.05
N LEU A 157 -9.91 -3.69 -10.86
CA LEU A 157 -8.91 -4.35 -10.03
C LEU A 157 -8.24 -5.53 -10.74
N LYS A 158 -8.98 -6.35 -11.51
CA LYS A 158 -8.38 -7.47 -12.25
C LYS A 158 -7.49 -7.02 -13.41
N GLY A 159 -7.91 -5.97 -14.13
CA GLY A 159 -7.04 -5.34 -15.12
C GLY A 159 -5.73 -4.85 -14.48
N GLU A 160 -5.81 -4.42 -13.22
CA GLU A 160 -4.64 -3.98 -12.45
C GLU A 160 -3.64 -5.11 -12.12
N VAL A 161 -4.12 -6.30 -11.78
CA VAL A 161 -3.23 -7.42 -11.43
C VAL A 161 -2.49 -7.99 -12.64
N GLU A 162 -3.17 -8.13 -13.78
CA GLU A 162 -2.60 -8.78 -14.98
C GLU A 162 -1.40 -8.01 -15.59
N GLU A 163 -1.28 -6.71 -15.34
CA GLU A 163 -0.17 -5.88 -15.86
C GLU A 163 1.04 -5.77 -14.92
N ALA A 164 0.91 -6.16 -13.64
CA ALA A 164 1.96 -5.98 -12.63
C ALA A 164 3.10 -7.04 -12.70
N ASP A 165 2.90 -8.14 -13.42
CA ASP A 165 3.74 -9.35 -13.38
C ASP A 165 5.06 -9.28 -14.19
N THR A 166 5.41 -8.14 -14.80
CA THR A 166 6.58 -8.04 -15.70
C THR A 166 7.61 -6.99 -15.30
N VAL A 167 8.28 -7.09 -14.14
CA VAL A 167 9.56 -6.35 -13.93
C VAL A 167 10.59 -7.15 -13.12
N GLY A 168 11.45 -7.84 -13.89
CA GLY A 168 12.87 -8.16 -13.71
C GLY A 168 13.58 -7.99 -12.37
N GLU A 169 14.15 -9.11 -11.90
CA GLU A 169 15.11 -9.22 -10.83
C GLU A 169 16.55 -8.98 -11.32
N ASN A 170 17.34 -8.14 -10.64
CA ASN A 170 18.75 -8.44 -10.40
C ASN A 170 19.47 -7.57 -9.34
N HIS A 171 20.39 -8.26 -8.65
CA HIS A 171 21.56 -7.83 -7.87
C HIS A 171 21.43 -7.03 -6.56
N GLU A 172 21.46 -7.74 -5.42
CA GLU A 172 21.63 -7.15 -4.07
C GLU A 172 22.47 -8.03 -3.12
N ALA A 173 23.75 -8.22 -3.45
CA ALA A 173 24.68 -9.02 -2.64
C ALA A 173 25.10 -8.32 -1.32
N ALA A 174 25.18 -6.98 -1.32
CA ALA A 174 25.73 -6.22 -0.19
C ALA A 174 24.84 -6.23 1.07
N ILE A 175 23.51 -6.17 0.92
CA ILE A 175 22.58 -6.22 2.06
C ILE A 175 22.47 -7.63 2.63
N LYS A 176 22.53 -8.66 1.75
CA LYS A 176 22.42 -10.07 2.15
C LYS A 176 23.53 -10.47 3.15
N GLY A 177 24.73 -9.92 2.99
CA GLY A 177 25.90 -10.21 3.82
C GLY A 177 25.95 -9.56 5.21
N ARG A 178 25.05 -8.61 5.52
CA ARG A 178 24.99 -7.97 6.85
C ARG A 178 24.61 -8.98 7.94
N THR A 179 25.11 -8.87 9.16
CA THR A 179 24.75 -9.79 10.27
C THR A 179 24.07 -9.08 11.44
N ASP A 180 24.07 -7.75 11.41
CA ASP A 180 23.51 -6.84 12.42
C ASP A 180 21.98 -6.67 12.31
N ILE A 181 21.39 -7.10 11.19
CA ILE A 181 19.95 -6.98 10.92
C ILE A 181 19.33 -8.35 10.56
N GLY A 182 18.08 -8.54 10.99
CA GLY A 182 17.32 -9.78 10.74
C GLY A 182 16.97 -9.99 9.27
N ALA A 183 16.64 -11.23 8.90
CA ALA A 183 16.33 -11.61 7.52
C ALA A 183 15.16 -10.79 6.93
N THR A 184 14.11 -10.56 7.71
CA THR A 184 12.94 -9.74 7.32
C THR A 184 13.33 -8.30 6.96
N THR A 185 14.14 -7.65 7.81
CA THR A 185 14.60 -6.27 7.55
C THR A 185 15.50 -6.21 6.31
N LYS A 186 16.38 -7.19 6.12
CA LYS A 186 17.21 -7.25 4.90
C LYS A 186 16.36 -7.30 3.64
N GLU A 187 15.36 -8.17 3.62
CA GLU A 187 14.49 -8.31 2.45
C GLU A 187 13.70 -7.03 2.15
N GLN A 188 13.20 -6.35 3.17
CA GLN A 188 12.49 -5.09 2.97
C GLN A 188 13.41 -3.94 2.57
N LEU A 189 14.65 -3.89 3.05
CA LEU A 189 15.65 -2.91 2.59
C LEU A 189 16.05 -3.14 1.13
N VAL A 190 16.06 -4.41 0.70
CA VAL A 190 16.27 -4.80 -0.70
C VAL A 190 15.10 -4.30 -1.55
N LYS A 191 13.87 -4.63 -1.15
CA LYS A 191 12.65 -4.21 -1.85
C LYS A 191 12.50 -2.68 -1.90
N SER A 192 12.88 -1.97 -0.83
CA SER A 192 12.77 -0.51 -0.81
C SER A 192 13.64 0.16 -1.84
N ARG A 193 14.82 -0.39 -2.16
CA ARG A 193 15.70 0.12 -3.23
C ARG A 193 15.00 0.18 -4.59
N ARG A 194 14.02 -0.69 -4.82
CA ARG A 194 13.21 -0.73 -6.06
C ARG A 194 11.89 0.01 -5.94
N GLY A 195 11.65 0.71 -4.83
CA GLY A 195 10.37 1.36 -4.57
C GLY A 195 9.24 0.36 -4.32
N GLN A 196 9.53 -0.78 -3.69
CA GLN A 196 8.58 -1.89 -3.45
C GLN A 196 8.43 -2.21 -1.96
N GLY A 197 7.54 -3.15 -1.65
CA GLY A 197 7.31 -3.66 -0.29
C GLY A 197 6.76 -2.59 0.65
N ILE A 198 7.17 -2.66 1.92
CA ILE A 198 6.70 -1.75 2.97
C ILE A 198 7.00 -0.27 2.67
N PHE A 199 8.10 0.02 1.95
CA PHE A 199 8.42 1.39 1.58
C PHE A 199 7.36 1.99 0.65
N LYS A 200 6.94 1.27 -0.40
CA LYS A 200 5.86 1.73 -1.29
C LYS A 200 4.55 1.93 -0.53
N ALA A 201 4.23 1.01 0.37
CA ALA A 201 3.06 1.11 1.25
C ALA A 201 3.12 2.39 2.12
N ASN A 202 4.26 2.67 2.75
CA ASN A 202 4.45 3.87 3.58
C ASN A 202 4.43 5.16 2.74
N VAL A 203 4.97 5.15 1.53
CA VAL A 203 4.89 6.30 0.60
C VAL A 203 3.43 6.59 0.23
N ARG A 204 2.62 5.55 -0.05
CA ARG A 204 1.18 5.71 -0.34
C ARG A 204 0.37 6.32 0.81
N LEU A 205 0.84 6.24 2.05
CA LEU A 205 0.21 6.93 3.19
C LEU A 205 0.35 8.45 3.10
N ASN A 206 1.39 8.94 2.41
CA ASN A 206 1.70 10.36 2.25
C ASN A 206 1.33 10.89 0.86
N GLU A 207 1.35 10.02 -0.16
CA GLU A 207 1.25 10.36 -1.57
C GLU A 207 0.13 9.56 -2.25
N LYS A 208 -0.76 10.23 -2.99
CA LYS A 208 -1.92 9.60 -3.64
C LYS A 208 -1.80 9.43 -5.15
N ALA A 209 -0.92 10.20 -5.78
CA ALA A 209 -0.78 10.27 -7.22
C ALA A 209 0.64 10.74 -7.57
N CYS A 210 1.01 10.65 -8.85
CA CYS A 210 2.17 11.37 -9.33
C CYS A 210 2.00 12.87 -9.10
N ARG A 211 2.90 13.47 -8.33
CA ARG A 211 2.90 14.91 -8.06
C ARG A 211 2.93 15.76 -9.33
N VAL A 212 3.57 15.27 -10.38
CA VAL A 212 3.74 16.01 -11.64
C VAL A 212 2.65 15.71 -12.66
N THR A 213 2.31 14.43 -12.88
CA THR A 213 1.38 14.03 -13.94
C THR A 213 -0.05 13.81 -13.47
N GLY A 214 -0.29 13.73 -12.16
CA GLY A 214 -1.59 13.42 -11.57
C GLY A 214 -2.05 11.97 -11.73
N VAL A 215 -1.25 11.08 -12.35
CA VAL A 215 -1.58 9.66 -12.49
C VAL A 215 -1.75 9.04 -11.10
N THR A 216 -2.90 8.41 -10.86
CA THR A 216 -3.26 7.76 -9.58
C THR A 216 -3.06 6.24 -9.61
N ASP A 217 -2.96 5.65 -10.80
CA ASP A 217 -2.83 4.21 -10.96
C ASP A 217 -1.46 3.73 -10.44
N PRO A 218 -1.40 2.95 -9.34
CA PRO A 218 -0.16 2.57 -8.68
C PRO A 218 0.76 1.69 -9.53
N ARG A 219 0.26 1.10 -10.63
CA ARG A 219 1.05 0.30 -11.58
C ARG A 219 1.97 1.16 -12.44
N HIS A 220 1.51 2.37 -12.74
CA HIS A 220 2.28 3.35 -13.50
C HIS A 220 3.11 4.27 -12.60
N LEU A 221 3.17 3.98 -11.30
CA LEU A 221 3.88 4.79 -10.31
C LEU A 221 4.98 3.99 -9.63
N ARG A 222 6.14 4.65 -9.50
CA ARG A 222 7.26 4.21 -8.67
C ARG A 222 7.26 4.99 -7.37
N ALA A 223 7.55 4.31 -6.27
CA ALA A 223 7.94 4.99 -5.04
C ALA A 223 9.42 5.35 -5.17
N SER A 224 9.68 6.61 -5.51
CA SER A 224 11.02 7.17 -5.72
C SER A 224 11.53 7.78 -4.42
N HIS A 225 12.77 7.49 -4.02
CA HIS A 225 13.35 8.08 -2.81
C HIS A 225 13.71 9.56 -3.04
N ILE A 226 13.36 10.43 -2.10
CA ILE A 226 13.77 11.84 -2.15
C ILE A 226 15.25 11.96 -1.79
N LYS A 227 15.66 11.50 -0.61
CA LYS A 227 17.06 11.30 -0.26
C LYS A 227 17.48 9.93 -0.82
N PRO A 228 18.49 9.85 -1.71
CA PRO A 228 18.84 8.60 -2.37
C PRO A 228 19.06 7.44 -1.41
N TRP A 229 18.60 6.25 -1.80
CA TRP A 229 18.71 5.03 -0.98
C TRP A 229 20.13 4.76 -0.48
N LYS A 230 21.14 5.04 -1.33
CA LYS A 230 22.57 4.82 -1.01
C LYS A 230 23.09 5.70 0.13
N ASP A 231 22.48 6.87 0.33
CA ASP A 231 22.92 7.89 1.30
C ASP A 231 22.01 7.89 2.55
N SER A 232 21.00 7.02 2.55
CA SER A 232 19.97 6.91 3.59
C SER A 232 20.33 5.88 4.68
N THR A 233 19.93 6.13 5.92
CA THR A 233 19.94 5.11 6.99
C THR A 233 18.89 4.03 6.72
N ASP A 234 18.92 2.93 7.48
CA ASP A 234 17.94 1.86 7.31
C ASP A 234 16.51 2.32 7.65
N GLU A 235 16.36 3.22 8.62
CA GLU A 235 15.09 3.86 8.95
C GLU A 235 14.61 4.75 7.80
N GLU A 236 15.49 5.63 7.28
CA GLU A 236 15.16 6.52 6.16
C GLU A 236 14.81 5.75 4.88
N LYS A 237 15.40 4.56 4.65
CA LYS A 237 15.11 3.70 3.49
C LYS A 237 13.69 3.11 3.51
N LEU A 238 13.06 3.02 4.68
CA LEU A 238 11.69 2.50 4.84
C LEU A 238 10.67 3.62 5.17
N ASN A 239 11.14 4.85 5.39
CA ASN A 239 10.31 5.99 5.75
C ASN A 239 9.50 6.50 4.55
N GLY A 240 8.16 6.54 4.69
CA GLY A 240 7.26 7.01 3.65
C GLY A 240 7.41 8.49 3.28
N CYS A 241 7.87 9.33 4.22
CA CYS A 241 8.17 10.73 3.97
C CYS A 241 9.46 10.91 3.15
N ASN A 242 10.32 9.88 3.07
CA ASN A 242 11.48 9.88 2.19
C ASN A 242 11.15 9.40 0.77
N GLY A 243 9.88 9.44 0.35
CA GLY A 243 9.53 9.05 -1.00
C GLY A 243 8.36 9.82 -1.60
N LEU A 244 8.33 9.82 -2.94
CA LEU A 244 7.25 10.35 -3.76
C LEU A 244 6.73 9.27 -4.70
N LEU A 245 5.41 9.27 -4.97
CA LEU A 245 4.88 8.51 -6.10
C LEU A 245 5.14 9.30 -7.38
N LEU A 246 5.84 8.70 -8.34
CA LEU A 246 6.19 9.36 -9.60
C LEU A 246 6.00 8.43 -10.80
N ALA A 247 5.56 9.00 -11.92
CA ALA A 247 5.59 8.30 -13.20
C ALA A 247 7.04 8.02 -13.61
N PRO A 248 7.37 6.94 -14.36
CA PRO A 248 8.74 6.50 -14.60
C PRO A 248 9.66 7.56 -15.22
N HIS A 249 9.11 8.42 -16.08
CA HIS A 249 9.86 9.50 -16.72
C HIS A 249 10.13 10.66 -15.76
N VAL A 250 9.24 10.94 -14.80
CA VAL A 250 9.43 11.96 -13.76
C VAL A 250 10.39 11.45 -12.68
N ASP A 251 10.23 10.20 -12.25
CA ASP A 251 11.16 9.47 -11.38
C ASP A 251 12.59 9.57 -11.90
N HIS A 252 12.80 9.31 -13.19
CA HIS A 252 14.09 9.46 -13.84
C HIS A 252 14.69 10.89 -13.71
N LEU A 253 13.86 11.93 -13.86
CA LEU A 253 14.34 13.31 -13.74
C LEU A 253 14.74 13.65 -12.30
N LEU A 254 13.97 13.20 -11.31
CA LEU A 254 14.28 13.43 -9.90
C LEU A 254 15.56 12.68 -9.51
N ASP A 255 15.63 11.38 -9.78
CA ASP A 255 16.78 10.52 -9.45
C ASP A 255 18.10 11.01 -10.03
N LYS A 256 18.05 11.68 -11.19
CA LYS A 256 19.23 12.25 -11.87
C LYS A 256 19.54 13.69 -11.46
N GLY A 257 18.76 14.26 -10.55
CA GLY A 257 18.89 15.65 -10.10
C GLY A 257 18.57 16.67 -11.20
N LEU A 258 17.81 16.27 -12.23
CA LEU A 258 17.40 17.14 -13.34
C LEU A 258 16.18 17.98 -12.98
N ILE A 259 15.36 17.49 -12.04
CA ILE A 259 14.34 18.28 -11.34
C ILE A 259 14.50 18.14 -9.84
N SER A 260 13.91 19.08 -9.10
CA SER A 260 13.65 18.98 -7.67
C SER A 260 12.40 19.80 -7.33
N PHE A 261 12.10 19.98 -6.05
CA PHE A 261 10.95 20.77 -5.61
C PHE A 261 11.31 21.71 -4.46
N SER A 262 10.67 22.88 -4.44
CA SER A 262 10.65 23.76 -3.26
C SER A 262 9.82 23.13 -2.14
N ASN A 263 9.98 23.60 -0.90
CA ASN A 263 9.14 23.14 0.22
C ASN A 263 7.65 23.47 0.01
N ALA A 264 7.36 24.52 -0.77
CA ALA A 264 5.99 24.94 -1.14
C ALA A 264 5.41 24.17 -2.34
N GLY A 265 6.18 23.26 -2.96
CA GLY A 265 5.72 22.44 -4.07
C GLY A 265 6.13 22.94 -5.46
N ASP A 266 6.90 24.02 -5.58
CA ASP A 266 7.29 24.54 -6.89
C ASP A 266 8.34 23.64 -7.55
N LEU A 267 8.11 23.29 -8.81
CA LEU A 267 9.06 22.54 -9.61
C LEU A 267 10.32 23.37 -9.85
N LEU A 268 11.47 22.79 -9.51
CA LEU A 268 12.79 23.35 -9.76
C LEU A 268 13.43 22.56 -10.91
N VAL A 269 13.82 23.24 -11.98
CA VAL A 269 14.40 22.61 -13.17
C VAL A 269 15.89 22.91 -13.24
N SER A 270 16.70 21.87 -13.42
CA SER A 270 18.15 22.00 -13.56
C SER A 270 18.52 22.65 -14.89
N PRO A 271 19.52 23.55 -14.93
CA PRO A 271 20.10 24.03 -16.19
C PRO A 271 20.68 22.93 -17.08
N ALA A 272 21.01 21.77 -16.51
CA ALA A 272 21.53 20.62 -17.24
C ALA A 272 20.45 19.80 -17.98
N LEU A 273 19.16 20.11 -17.79
CA LEU A 273 18.07 19.46 -18.51
C LEU A 273 17.80 20.18 -19.83
N ASP A 274 17.78 19.43 -20.94
CA ASP A 274 17.32 19.96 -22.23
C ASP A 274 15.85 20.41 -22.10
N PRO A 275 15.54 21.71 -22.29
CA PRO A 275 14.18 22.24 -22.15
C PRO A 275 13.15 21.54 -23.05
N ASN A 276 13.59 20.95 -24.17
CA ASN A 276 12.71 20.20 -25.06
C ASN A 276 12.14 18.94 -24.39
N VAL A 277 12.81 18.38 -23.38
CA VAL A 277 12.34 17.17 -22.68
C VAL A 277 11.02 17.45 -21.98
N LEU A 278 10.93 18.53 -21.19
CA LEU A 278 9.69 18.90 -20.47
C LEU A 278 8.57 19.19 -21.46
N THR A 279 8.86 19.94 -22.52
CA THR A 279 7.89 20.25 -23.59
C THR A 279 7.35 18.99 -24.28
N ARG A 280 8.23 18.03 -24.60
CA ARG A 280 7.85 16.77 -25.27
C ARG A 280 7.06 15.84 -24.34
N TRP A 281 7.37 15.86 -23.05
CA TRP A 281 6.65 15.10 -22.03
C TRP A 281 5.44 15.83 -21.46
N LYS A 282 5.14 17.04 -21.96
CA LYS A 282 4.01 17.87 -21.53
C LYS A 282 4.03 18.19 -20.04
N ILE A 283 5.23 18.37 -19.48
CA ILE A 283 5.44 18.88 -18.13
C ILE A 283 5.56 20.40 -18.21
N PRO A 284 4.72 21.18 -17.52
CA PRO A 284 4.83 22.64 -17.51
C PRO A 284 6.14 23.10 -16.86
N ASP A 285 6.78 24.11 -17.45
CA ASP A 285 8.00 24.71 -16.89
C ASP A 285 7.74 25.40 -15.54
N VAL A 286 6.52 25.92 -15.35
CA VAL A 286 6.03 26.46 -14.08
C VAL A 286 4.91 25.55 -13.59
N LEU A 287 5.23 24.77 -12.57
CA LEU A 287 4.31 23.82 -11.95
C LEU A 287 4.45 23.87 -10.44
N ASN A 288 3.33 23.92 -9.73
CA ASN A 288 3.29 23.71 -8.28
C ASN A 288 2.50 22.43 -7.99
N VAL A 289 3.10 21.51 -7.22
CA VAL A 289 2.56 20.18 -6.93
C VAL A 289 1.92 20.06 -5.55
N GLY A 290 1.66 21.21 -4.91
CA GLY A 290 1.22 21.33 -3.53
C GLY A 290 2.37 21.23 -2.52
N ALA A 291 2.14 21.74 -1.31
CA ALA A 291 3.14 21.77 -0.25
C ALA A 291 3.49 20.36 0.25
N PHE A 292 4.74 20.22 0.71
CA PHE A 292 5.24 19.01 1.36
C PHE A 292 5.10 19.10 2.87
N ASN A 293 4.99 17.95 3.55
CA ASN A 293 5.02 17.93 5.01
C ASN A 293 6.44 18.23 5.54
N VAL A 294 6.56 18.51 6.84
CA VAL A 294 7.83 18.92 7.47
C VAL A 294 8.94 17.90 7.25
N GLU A 295 8.61 16.61 7.34
CA GLU A 295 9.60 15.53 7.20
C GLU A 295 10.04 15.34 5.75
N GLN A 296 9.10 15.41 4.80
CA GLN A 296 9.41 15.46 3.36
C GLN A 296 10.28 16.67 3.02
N CYS A 297 10.06 17.83 3.65
CA CYS A 297 10.90 19.02 3.45
C CYS A 297 12.36 18.76 3.83
N HIS A 298 12.63 18.06 4.93
CA HIS A 298 13.99 17.70 5.33
C HIS A 298 14.70 16.84 4.27
N PHE A 299 14.00 15.86 3.69
CA PHE A 299 14.59 15.06 2.61
C PHE A 299 14.77 15.86 1.32
N LEU A 300 13.84 16.77 0.99
CA LEU A 300 13.96 17.65 -0.16
C LEU A 300 15.12 18.64 -0.03
N GLU A 301 15.41 19.11 1.19
CA GLU A 301 16.59 19.93 1.48
C GLU A 301 17.90 19.19 1.18
N TYR A 302 17.98 17.92 1.56
CA TYR A 302 19.09 17.06 1.17
C TYR A 302 19.15 16.91 -0.35
N HIS A 303 18.03 16.60 -1.00
CA HIS A 303 17.99 16.42 -2.45
C HIS A 303 18.46 17.67 -3.19
N ARG A 304 17.98 18.86 -2.81
CA ARG A 304 18.39 20.13 -3.43
C ARG A 304 19.87 20.47 -3.22
N SER A 305 20.47 20.05 -2.11
CA SER A 305 21.86 20.35 -1.78
C SER A 305 22.87 19.33 -2.32
N ALA A 306 22.50 18.05 -2.40
CA ALA A 306 23.43 16.96 -2.71
C ALA A 306 23.14 16.22 -4.02
N VAL A 307 21.93 16.31 -4.58
CA VAL A 307 21.50 15.56 -5.77
C VAL A 307 21.19 16.48 -6.94
N PHE A 308 20.43 17.55 -6.69
CA PHE A 308 19.98 18.50 -7.70
C PHE A 308 21.17 19.23 -8.36
N LYS A 309 21.16 19.27 -9.69
CA LYS A 309 22.23 19.87 -10.48
C LYS A 309 21.97 21.37 -10.66
N ASN A 310 22.60 22.19 -9.83
CA ASN A 310 22.47 23.65 -9.88
C ASN A 310 23.31 24.33 -10.99
N SER A 311 24.19 23.59 -11.67
CA SER A 311 25.11 24.08 -12.72
C SER A 311 25.53 22.96 -13.66
#